data_AF-A0A2H0KZL0-F1
#
_entry.id   AF-A0A2H0KZL0-F1
#
_cell.length_a   1.000
_cell.length_b   1.000
_cell.length_c   1.000
_cell.angle_alpha   90.00
_cell.angle_beta   90.00
_cell.angle_gamma   90.00
#
_symmetry.space_group_name_H-M   'P 1'
#
loop_
_entity.id
_entity.type
_entity.pdbx_description
1 polymer ?
#
loop_
_entity_poly.entity_id
_entity_poly.type
_entity_poly.pdbx_seq_one_letter_code
_entity_poly.pdbx_strand_id
1 'polypeptide(L)'
;VQFNPNNLRFPRRDSALIALAGPMTNLVTAFVLAAPLKLMSQNITEASSAAFVFLFLVLKGISDISVILFSLNVLPLPPFDGSKIVGLIIPHRYERQYNNFLYHAPKYIILFILFDIFVLSNVFKISIIGLLVGTVAQWVFALVSLGA
;
A
#
# COMPACT_ATOMS: atom_id res chain seq x y z
N VAL A 1 -9.56 6.30 6.65
CA VAL A 1 -10.11 7.53 7.28
C VAL A 1 -11.59 7.65 6.95
N GLN A 2 -12.45 7.86 7.96
CA GLN A 2 -13.86 8.18 7.73
C GLN A 2 -13.99 9.70 7.66
N PHE A 3 -14.45 10.22 6.54
CA PHE A 3 -14.78 11.64 6.37
C PHE A 3 -16.11 11.73 5.61
N ASN A 4 -16.85 12.81 5.82
CA ASN A 4 -18.07 13.06 5.06
C ASN A 4 -17.72 13.84 3.78
N PRO A 5 -17.85 13.24 2.57
CA PRO A 5 -17.52 13.93 1.32
C PRO A 5 -18.34 15.20 1.10
N ASN A 6 -19.54 15.29 1.68
CA ASN A 6 -20.42 16.45 1.54
C ASN A 6 -19.94 17.69 2.29
N ASN A 7 -18.95 17.55 3.19
CA ASN A 7 -18.35 18.67 3.90
C ASN A 7 -17.13 19.28 3.16
N LEU A 8 -16.76 18.71 2.01
CA LEU A 8 -15.60 19.15 1.22
C LEU A 8 -16.02 20.23 0.22
N ARG A 9 -15.11 21.19 -0.04
CA ARG A 9 -15.36 22.25 -1.04
C ARG A 9 -15.42 21.68 -2.45
N PHE A 10 -14.57 20.69 -2.74
CA PHE A 10 -14.56 19.95 -4.01
C PHE A 10 -14.56 18.44 -3.73
N PRO A 11 -15.73 17.81 -3.49
CA PRO A 11 -15.82 16.44 -2.99
C PRO A 11 -14.97 15.41 -3.75
N ARG A 12 -14.94 15.47 -5.08
CA ARG A 12 -14.11 14.59 -5.92
C ARG A 12 -12.61 14.77 -5.65
N ARG A 13 -12.13 15.99 -5.86
CA ARG A 13 -10.71 16.37 -5.72
C ARG A 13 -10.21 16.10 -4.32
N ASP A 14 -10.95 16.61 -3.34
CA ASP A 14 -10.52 16.60 -1.95
C ASP A 14 -10.54 15.16 -1.40
N SER A 15 -11.53 14.33 -1.78
CA SER A 15 -11.56 12.91 -1.41
C SER A 15 -10.35 12.14 -1.93
N ALA A 16 -9.94 12.41 -3.17
CA ALA A 16 -8.80 11.73 -3.77
C ALA A 16 -7.46 12.22 -3.22
N LEU A 17 -7.33 13.51 -2.89
CA LEU A 17 -6.17 14.04 -2.18
C LEU A 17 -6.04 13.43 -0.77
N ILE A 18 -7.16 13.31 -0.04
CA ILE A 18 -7.19 12.62 1.26
C ILE A 18 -6.80 11.15 1.10
N ALA A 19 -7.31 10.47 0.07
CA ALA A 19 -6.96 9.08 -0.21
C ALA A 19 -5.47 8.91 -0.58
N LEU A 20 -4.87 9.89 -1.25
CA LEU A 20 -3.44 9.87 -1.61
C LEU A 20 -2.51 10.04 -0.39
N ALA A 21 -2.96 10.73 0.66
CA ALA A 21 -2.15 10.98 1.85
C ALA A 21 -1.67 9.68 2.53
N GLY A 22 -2.51 8.65 2.56
CA GLY A 22 -2.15 7.32 3.11
C GLY A 22 -0.96 6.68 2.38
N PRO A 23 -1.08 6.34 1.08
CA PRO A 23 0.04 5.85 0.27
C PRO A 23 1.29 6.72 0.40
N MET A 24 1.17 8.03 0.27
CA MET A 24 2.34 8.92 0.31
C MET A 24 3.07 8.88 1.66
N THR A 25 2.33 8.78 2.77
CA THR A 25 2.94 8.66 4.10
C THR A 25 3.75 7.36 4.21
N ASN A 26 3.20 6.23 3.77
CA ASN A 26 3.89 4.95 3.76
C ASN A 26 5.15 4.97 2.87
N LEU A 27 5.06 5.57 1.69
CA LEU A 27 6.20 5.70 0.79
C LEU A 27 7.32 6.55 1.41
N VAL A 28 6.97 7.69 2.01
CA VAL A 28 7.93 8.55 2.71
C VAL A 28 8.56 7.83 3.89
N THR A 29 7.78 7.10 4.70
CA THR A 29 8.31 6.32 5.82
C THR A 29 9.32 5.28 5.36
N ALA A 30 9.02 4.51 4.31
CA ALA A 30 9.95 3.54 3.74
C ALA A 30 11.25 4.20 3.26
N PHE A 31 11.14 5.35 2.59
CA PHE A 31 12.29 6.09 2.08
C PHE A 31 13.17 6.68 3.19
N VAL A 32 12.56 7.27 4.22
CA VAL A 32 13.28 7.84 5.38
C VAL A 32 14.02 6.76 6.15
N LEU A 33 13.43 5.56 6.28
CA LEU A 33 14.08 4.43 6.95
C LEU A 33 15.18 3.76 6.11
N ALA A 34 15.23 4.01 4.80
CA ALA A 34 16.19 3.38 3.91
C ALA A 34 17.65 3.73 4.26
N ALA A 35 17.93 5.01 4.50
CA ALA A 35 19.26 5.51 4.83
C ALA A 35 19.86 4.88 6.11
N PRO A 36 19.20 4.94 7.29
CA PRO A 36 19.72 4.29 8.49
C PRO A 36 19.81 2.76 8.33
N LEU A 37 18.86 2.12 7.64
CA LEU A 37 18.91 0.68 7.42
C LEU A 37 20.11 0.24 6.58
N LYS A 38 20.48 1.01 5.55
CA LYS A 38 21.68 0.71 4.75
C LYS A 38 22.94 0.85 5.58
N LEU A 39 23.08 1.96 6.32
CA LEU A 39 24.24 2.17 7.20
C LEU A 39 24.34 1.07 8.26
N MET A 40 23.22 0.68 8.88
CA MET A 40 23.21 -0.41 9.83
C MET A 40 23.60 -1.73 9.18
N SER A 41 23.04 -2.07 8.01
CA SER A 41 23.32 -3.33 7.31
C SER A 41 24.80 -3.54 6.96
N GLN A 42 25.53 -2.45 6.67
CA GLN A 42 26.98 -2.51 6.40
C GLN A 42 27.82 -2.73 7.66
N ASN A 43 27.28 -2.40 8.84
CA ASN A 43 27.95 -2.48 10.12
C ASN A 43 27.51 -3.68 10.98
N ILE A 44 26.51 -4.46 10.52
CA ILE A 44 26.10 -5.69 11.19
C ILE A 44 27.18 -6.75 10.95
N THR A 45 27.71 -7.29 12.05
CA THR A 45 28.70 -8.37 12.07
C THR A 45 28.28 -9.42 13.11
N GLU A 46 28.95 -10.58 13.12
CA GLU A 46 28.69 -11.62 14.13
C GLU A 46 28.97 -11.15 15.57
N ALA A 47 29.77 -10.08 15.73
CA ALA A 47 30.09 -9.47 17.02
C ALA A 47 29.09 -8.36 17.45
N SER A 48 28.09 -8.03 16.61
CA SER A 48 27.11 -7.00 16.93
C SER A 48 26.26 -7.38 18.16
N SER A 49 25.93 -6.39 18.98
CA SER A 49 25.10 -6.62 20.16
C SER A 49 23.68 -7.03 19.77
N ALA A 50 23.04 -7.87 20.60
CA ALA A 50 21.66 -8.30 20.38
C ALA A 50 20.69 -7.11 20.26
N ALA A 51 20.92 -6.03 21.02
CA ALA A 51 20.13 -4.81 20.95
C ALA A 51 20.24 -4.10 19.59
N PHE A 52 21.44 -4.06 19.00
CA PHE A 52 21.66 -3.46 17.69
C PHE A 52 20.96 -4.26 16.58
N VAL A 53 21.09 -5.59 16.60
CA VAL A 53 20.40 -6.48 15.66
C VAL A 53 18.88 -6.36 15.80
N PHE A 54 18.37 -6.33 17.04
CA PHE A 54 16.94 -6.14 17.30
C PHE A 54 16.43 -4.81 16.72
N LEU A 55 17.13 -3.71 16.96
CA LEU A 55 16.77 -2.40 16.40
C LEU A 55 16.72 -2.43 14.86
N PHE A 56 17.72 -3.06 14.22
CA PHE A 56 17.73 -3.22 12.77
C PHE A 56 16.49 -3.97 12.28
N LEU A 57 16.15 -5.10 12.90
CA LEU A 57 14.99 -5.91 12.51
C LEU A 57 13.67 -5.14 12.67
N VAL A 58 13.53 -4.37 13.75
CA VAL A 58 12.34 -3.53 13.97
C VAL A 58 12.21 -2.47 12.89
N LEU A 59 13.29 -1.71 12.63
CA LEU A 59 13.27 -0.66 11.59
C LEU A 59 13.04 -1.24 10.20
N LYS A 60 13.63 -2.40 9.91
CA LYS A 60 13.44 -3.12 8.64
C LYS A 60 11.98 -3.55 8.52
N GLY A 61 11.40 -4.13 9.57
CA GLY A 61 10.00 -4.53 9.60
C GLY A 61 9.05 -3.35 9.37
N ILE A 62 9.31 -2.20 9.97
CA ILE A 62 8.52 -0.98 9.74
C ILE A 62 8.62 -0.56 8.27
N SER A 63 9.82 -0.51 7.70
CA SER A 63 10.04 -0.15 6.29
C SER A 63 9.31 -1.12 5.35
N ASP A 64 9.47 -2.43 5.56
CA ASP A 64 8.85 -3.48 4.75
C ASP A 64 7.31 -3.38 4.80
N ILE A 65 6.73 -3.20 5.99
CA ILE A 65 5.29 -3.01 6.18
C ILE A 65 4.82 -1.74 5.46
N SER A 66 5.56 -0.63 5.58
CA SER A 66 5.23 0.61 4.87
C SER A 66 5.21 0.41 3.36
N VAL A 67 6.19 -0.28 2.76
CA VAL A 67 6.20 -0.60 1.32
C VAL A 67 4.99 -1.46 0.92
N ILE A 68 4.66 -2.49 1.72
CA ILE A 68 3.51 -3.36 1.46
C ILE A 68 2.20 -2.56 1.55
N LEU A 69 2.03 -1.72 2.58
CA LEU A 69 0.84 -0.90 2.76
C LEU A 69 0.70 0.16 1.66
N PHE A 70 1.81 0.76 1.20
CA PHE A 70 1.79 1.60 0.01
C PHE A 70 1.27 0.82 -1.21
N SER A 71 1.85 -0.36 -1.45
CA SER A 71 1.53 -1.19 -2.61
C SER A 71 0.06 -1.61 -2.62
N LEU A 72 -0.50 -1.97 -1.46
CA LEU A 72 -1.92 -2.25 -1.29
C LEU A 72 -2.78 -1.01 -1.51
N ASN A 73 -2.42 0.13 -0.92
CA ASN A 73 -3.23 1.34 -1.00
C ASN A 73 -3.23 2.00 -2.38
N VAL A 74 -2.27 1.69 -3.25
CA VAL A 74 -2.25 2.17 -4.65
C VAL A 74 -3.16 1.34 -5.55
N LEU A 75 -3.54 0.12 -5.15
CA LEU A 75 -4.42 -0.72 -5.97
C LEU A 75 -5.75 -0.02 -6.25
N PRO A 76 -6.22 -0.01 -7.52
CA PRO A 76 -7.47 0.63 -7.92
C PRO A 76 -8.69 -0.24 -7.59
N LEU A 77 -8.74 -0.81 -6.38
CA LEU A 77 -9.75 -1.76 -5.93
C LEU A 77 -10.23 -1.39 -4.52
N PRO A 78 -11.55 -1.21 -4.29
CA PRO A 78 -12.08 -1.06 -2.94
C PRO A 78 -11.75 -2.29 -2.07
N PRO A 79 -11.42 -2.16 -0.77
CA PRO A 79 -11.51 -0.95 0.05
C PRO A 79 -10.27 -0.05 0.01
N PHE A 80 -9.26 -0.37 -0.82
CA PHE A 80 -8.00 0.38 -0.86
C PHE A 80 -8.18 1.80 -1.42
N ASP A 81 -7.32 2.71 -0.97
CA ASP A 81 -7.44 4.14 -1.27
C ASP A 81 -7.25 4.47 -2.77
N GLY A 82 -6.53 3.64 -3.52
CA GLY A 82 -6.31 3.78 -4.97
C GLY A 82 -7.61 3.79 -5.77
N SER A 83 -8.64 3.10 -5.29
CA SER A 83 -9.98 3.17 -5.89
C SER A 83 -10.58 4.58 -5.85
N LYS A 84 -10.32 5.37 -4.80
CA LYS A 84 -10.80 6.77 -4.71
C LYS A 84 -9.95 7.70 -5.57
N ILE A 85 -8.65 7.42 -5.71
CA ILE A 85 -7.74 8.18 -6.58
C ILE A 85 -8.19 8.06 -8.05
N VAL A 86 -8.50 6.84 -8.51
CA VAL A 86 -9.03 6.61 -9.87
C VAL A 86 -10.35 7.33 -10.12
N GLY A 87 -11.15 7.55 -9.07
CA GLY A 87 -12.42 8.31 -9.16
C GLY A 87 -12.28 9.71 -9.76
N LEU A 88 -11.08 10.33 -9.69
CA LEU A 88 -10.81 11.62 -10.35
C LEU A 88 -10.83 11.54 -11.88
N ILE A 89 -10.41 10.40 -12.42
CA ILE A 89 -10.25 10.18 -13.86
C ILE A 89 -11.61 9.81 -14.48
N ILE A 90 -12.56 9.35 -13.66
CA ILE A 90 -13.88 8.91 -14.12
C ILE A 90 -14.70 10.11 -14.64
N PRO A 91 -15.21 10.03 -15.90
CA PRO A 91 -16.09 11.04 -16.47
C PRO A 91 -17.32 11.31 -15.58
N HIS A 92 -17.74 12.56 -15.48
CA HIS A 92 -18.88 12.99 -14.64
C HIS A 92 -20.16 12.16 -14.89
N ARG A 93 -20.41 11.75 -16.15
CA ARG A 93 -21.57 10.91 -16.51
C ARG A 93 -21.61 9.55 -15.78
N TYR A 94 -20.46 9.02 -15.36
CA TYR A 94 -20.35 7.71 -14.69
C TYR A 94 -20.15 7.83 -13.17
N GLU A 95 -20.16 9.03 -12.62
CA GLU A 95 -19.86 9.27 -11.21
C GLU A 95 -20.76 8.49 -10.25
N ARG A 96 -22.08 8.55 -10.48
CA ARG A 96 -23.05 7.85 -9.63
C ARG A 96 -22.83 6.34 -9.66
N GLN A 97 -22.54 5.80 -10.84
CA GLN A 97 -22.28 4.37 -11.02
C GLN A 97 -20.98 3.96 -10.31
N TYR A 98 -19.93 4.79 -10.43
CA TYR A 98 -18.66 4.56 -9.76
C TYR A 98 -18.78 4.64 -8.24
N ASN A 99 -19.46 5.65 -7.70
CA ASN A 99 -19.70 5.77 -6.26
C ASN A 99 -20.55 4.59 -5.73
N ASN A 100 -21.53 4.14 -6.53
CA ASN A 100 -22.30 2.95 -6.19
C ASN A 100 -21.42 1.68 -6.15
N PHE A 101 -20.48 1.55 -7.10
CA PHE A 101 -19.48 0.48 -7.09
C PHE A 101 -18.57 0.58 -5.86
N LEU A 102 -18.02 1.75 -5.52
CA LEU A 102 -17.16 1.94 -4.35
C LEU A 102 -17.85 1.52 -3.04
N TYR A 103 -19.17 1.75 -2.93
CA TYR A 103 -19.96 1.37 -1.76
C TYR A 103 -20.23 -0.14 -1.68
N HIS A 104 -20.53 -0.80 -2.80
CA HIS A 104 -20.96 -2.20 -2.83
C HIS A 104 -19.85 -3.21 -3.13
N ALA A 105 -18.76 -2.80 -3.78
CA ALA A 105 -17.66 -3.68 -4.16
C ALA A 105 -16.86 -4.27 -2.98
N PRO A 106 -16.67 -3.61 -1.83
CA PRO A 106 -15.81 -4.12 -0.76
C PRO A 106 -16.15 -5.55 -0.31
N LYS A 107 -17.44 -5.93 -0.20
CA LYS A 107 -17.83 -7.29 0.17
C LYS A 107 -17.38 -8.35 -0.83
N TYR A 108 -17.46 -8.06 -2.13
CA TYR A 108 -17.06 -8.98 -3.18
C TYR A 108 -15.55 -9.04 -3.32
N ILE A 109 -14.87 -7.91 -3.14
CA ILE A 109 -13.41 -7.85 -3.21
C ILE A 109 -12.79 -8.55 -2.01
N ILE A 110 -13.32 -8.37 -0.80
CA ILE A 110 -12.86 -9.13 0.38
C ILE A 110 -13.02 -10.63 0.15
N LEU A 111 -14.16 -11.08 -0.38
CA LEU A 111 -14.37 -12.48 -0.71
C LEU A 111 -13.36 -12.98 -1.75
N PHE A 112 -13.07 -12.17 -2.78
CA PHE A 112 -12.05 -12.48 -3.78
C PHE A 112 -10.64 -12.55 -3.16
N ILE A 113 -10.29 -11.64 -2.23
CA ILE A 113 -9.00 -11.67 -1.53
C ILE A 113 -8.85 -12.97 -0.73
N LEU A 114 -9.90 -13.35 0.01
CA LEU A 114 -9.88 -14.62 0.74
C LEU A 114 -9.76 -15.81 -0.20
N PHE A 115 -10.50 -15.81 -1.31
CA PHE A 115 -10.40 -16.86 -2.31
C PHE A 115 -8.99 -16.95 -2.93
N ASP A 116 -8.37 -15.81 -3.25
CA ASP A 116 -7.01 -15.76 -3.80
C ASP A 116 -5.98 -16.31 -2.80
N ILE A 117 -6.07 -15.93 -1.53
CA ILE A 117 -5.14 -16.38 -0.49
C ILE A 117 -5.33 -17.86 -0.19
N PHE A 118 -6.58 -18.32 0.00
CA PHE A 118 -6.84 -19.67 0.48
C PHE A 118 -6.87 -20.72 -0.64
N VAL A 119 -7.36 -20.37 -1.83
CA VAL A 119 -7.53 -21.31 -2.95
C VAL A 119 -6.44 -21.11 -3.98
N LEU A 120 -6.36 -19.94 -4.61
CA LEU A 120 -5.41 -19.71 -5.71
C LEU A 120 -3.96 -19.92 -5.25
N SER A 121 -3.57 -19.28 -4.15
CA SER A 121 -2.20 -19.35 -3.63
C SER A 121 -1.85 -20.75 -3.12
N ASN A 122 -2.72 -21.40 -2.34
CA ASN A 122 -2.38 -22.69 -1.74
C ASN A 122 -2.49 -23.87 -2.70
N VAL A 123 -3.54 -23.90 -3.53
CA VAL A 123 -3.84 -25.02 -4.44
C VAL A 123 -3.08 -24.87 -5.75
N PHE A 124 -3.15 -23.68 -6.36
CA PHE A 124 -2.59 -23.43 -7.68
C PHE A 124 -1.21 -22.79 -7.65
N LYS A 125 -0.69 -22.42 -6.46
CA LYS A 125 0.61 -21.74 -6.28
C LYS A 125 0.72 -20.41 -7.01
N ILE A 126 -0.43 -19.77 -7.27
CA ILE A 126 -0.52 -18.47 -7.94
C ILE A 126 -1.39 -17.56 -7.08
N SER A 127 -0.93 -16.35 -6.78
CA SER A 127 -1.75 -15.33 -6.13
C SER A 127 -1.83 -14.12 -7.05
N ILE A 128 -3.03 -13.76 -7.49
CA ILE A 128 -3.27 -12.59 -8.34
C ILE A 128 -2.94 -11.34 -7.56
N ILE A 129 -3.37 -11.26 -6.30
CA ILE A 129 -3.08 -10.12 -5.44
C ILE A 129 -1.60 -10.06 -5.11
N GLY A 130 -1.00 -11.22 -4.80
CA GLY A 130 0.43 -11.34 -4.55
C GLY A 130 1.26 -10.92 -5.77
N LEU A 131 0.80 -11.22 -6.99
CA LEU A 131 1.47 -10.77 -8.21
C LEU A 131 1.36 -9.25 -8.37
N LEU A 132 0.17 -8.68 -8.21
CA LEU A 132 -0.05 -7.23 -8.35
C LEU A 132 0.70 -6.44 -7.26
N VAL A 133 0.48 -6.78 -5.99
CA VAL A 133 1.12 -6.15 -4.84
C VAL A 133 2.61 -6.42 -4.84
N GLY A 134 3.02 -7.65 -5.10
CA GLY A 134 4.43 -8.06 -5.12
C GLY A 134 5.21 -7.35 -6.21
N THR A 135 4.65 -7.19 -7.42
CA THR A 135 5.30 -6.41 -8.48
C THR A 135 5.50 -4.96 -8.02
N VAL A 136 4.44 -4.29 -7.57
CA VAL A 136 4.53 -2.89 -7.10
C VAL A 136 5.52 -2.78 -5.93
N ALA A 137 5.46 -3.69 -4.96
CA ALA A 137 6.34 -3.72 -3.82
C ALA A 137 7.80 -3.90 -4.23
N GLN A 138 8.10 -4.79 -5.18
CA GLN A 138 9.45 -5.00 -5.70
C GLN A 138 10.01 -3.74 -6.36
N TRP A 139 9.21 -3.04 -7.17
CA TRP A 139 9.61 -1.77 -7.75
C TRP A 139 9.90 -0.72 -6.68
N VAL A 140 9.06 -0.63 -5.65
CA VAL A 140 9.25 0.31 -4.54
C VAL A 140 10.47 -0.05 -3.71
N PHE A 141 10.68 -1.32 -3.38
CA PHE A 141 11.87 -1.79 -2.69
C PHE A 141 13.14 -1.50 -3.50
N ALA A 142 13.12 -1.68 -4.82
CA ALA A 142 14.22 -1.31 -5.68
C ALA A 142 14.51 0.20 -5.62
N LEU A 143 13.47 1.05 -5.69
CA LEU A 143 13.64 2.49 -5.58
C LEU A 143 14.17 2.93 -4.20
N VAL A 144 13.62 2.36 -3.13
CA VAL A 144 14.03 2.64 -1.75
C VAL A 144 15.48 2.21 -1.51
N SER A 145 15.90 1.07 -2.06
CA SER A 145 17.28 0.57 -1.93
C SER A 145 18.29 1.28 -2.83
N LEU A 146 17.88 1.83 -3.98
CA LEU A 146 18.73 2.69 -4.82
C LEU A 146 18.92 4.10 -4.22
N GLY A 147 17.92 4.61 -3.52
CA GLY A 147 17.96 5.93 -2.88
C GLY A 147 18.71 5.97 -1.54
N ALA A 148 18.94 4.81 -0.92
CA ALA A 148 19.85 4.64 0.20
C ALA A 148 21.27 4.44 -0.32
#